data_AF-A0A947DV99-F1
#
_entry.id   AF-A0A947DV99-F1
#
_cell.length_a   1.000
_cell.length_b   1.000
_cell.length_c   1.000
_cell.angle_alpha   90.00
_cell.angle_beta   90.00
_cell.angle_gamma   90.00
#
_symmetry.space_group_name_H-M   'P 1'
#
loop_
_entity.id
_entity.type
_entity.pdbx_description
1 polymer ?
#
loop_
_entity_poly.entity_id
_entity_poly.type
_entity_poly.pdbx_seq_one_letter_code
_entity_poly.pdbx_strand_id
1 'polypeptide(L)' 'MKPTIPLMLTCKEAAALMLAREDRALPLMDRAALRLHLVICKACPRFESQLLTMRHAMKQWRGYVDGDD' A
#
# COMPACT_ATOMS: atom_id res chain seq x y z
N MET A 1 5.82 20.28 4.73
CA MET A 1 5.07 19.45 5.72
C MET A 1 3.61 19.51 5.34
N LYS A 2 3.02 18.40 4.89
CA LYS A 2 1.60 18.34 4.51
C LYS A 2 0.84 17.72 5.68
N PRO A 3 -0.25 18.33 6.17
CA PRO A 3 -0.82 18.01 7.47
C PRO A 3 -1.33 16.57 7.51
N THR A 4 -0.71 15.78 8.40
CA THR A 4 -1.08 14.39 8.71
C THR A 4 -2.32 14.37 9.61
N ILE A 5 -3.44 14.92 9.13
CA ILE A 5 -4.71 14.78 9.82
C ILE A 5 -5.36 13.50 9.30
N PRO A 6 -5.62 12.49 10.15
CA PRO A 6 -6.08 11.16 9.73
C PRO A 6 -7.43 11.16 9.00
N LEU A 7 -8.19 12.27 9.07
CA LEU A 7 -9.48 12.45 8.42
C LEU A 7 -9.41 13.08 7.02
N MET A 8 -8.28 13.70 6.63
CA MET A 8 -8.12 14.38 5.34
C MET A 8 -7.23 13.62 4.34
N LEU A 9 -7.10 12.29 4.49
CA LEU A 9 -6.35 11.49 3.55
C LEU A 9 -7.12 11.36 2.23
N THR A 10 -6.58 11.91 1.14
CA THR A 10 -7.16 11.74 -0.19
C THR A 10 -6.86 10.34 -0.75
N CYS A 11 -7.67 9.86 -1.71
CA CYS A 11 -7.39 8.58 -2.38
C CYS A 11 -6.00 8.53 -3.02
N LYS A 12 -5.51 9.67 -3.54
CA LYS A 12 -4.16 9.80 -4.10
C LYS A 12 -3.08 9.60 -3.03
N GLU A 13 -3.26 10.21 -1.86
CA GLU A 13 -2.32 10.07 -0.74
C GLU A 13 -2.39 8.67 -0.13
N ALA A 14 -3.57 8.07 -0.04
CA ALA A 14 -3.74 6.67 0.36
C ALA A 14 -2.98 5.72 -0.59
N ALA A 15 -3.13 5.89 -1.90
CA ALA A 15 -2.37 5.11 -2.89
C ALA A 15 -0.85 5.33 -2.76
N ALA A 16 -0.40 6.57 -2.56
CA ALA A 16 1.00 6.88 -2.33
C ALA A 16 1.54 6.21 -1.05
N LEU A 17 0.76 6.17 0.03
CA LEU A 17 1.12 5.45 1.26
C LEU A 17 1.17 3.93 1.03
N MET A 18 0.25 3.36 0.26
CA MET A 18 0.28 1.92 -0.08
C MET A 18 1.55 1.53 -0.83
N LEU A 19 1.96 2.33 -1.81
CA LEU A 19 3.23 2.13 -2.53
C LEU A 19 4.42 2.33 -1.60
N ALA A 20 4.43 3.43 -0.83
CA ALA A 20 5.52 3.72 0.11
C ALA A 20 5.68 2.61 1.16
N ARG A 21 4.61 1.90 1.55
CA ARG A 21 4.68 0.75 2.46
C ARG A 21 5.49 -0.41 1.89
N GLU A 22 5.54 -0.56 0.57
CA GLU A 22 6.29 -1.62 -0.10
C GLU A 22 7.79 -1.31 -0.10
N ASP A 23 8.14 -0.05 -0.35
CA ASP A 23 9.55 0.39 -0.42
C ASP A 23 10.16 0.67 0.96
N ARG A 24 9.36 1.14 1.92
CA ARG A 24 9.84 1.56 3.24
C ARG A 24 8.83 1.32 4.37
N ALA A 25 9.34 1.27 5.59
CA ALA A 25 8.50 1.27 6.78
C ALA A 25 7.75 2.59 6.92
N LEU A 26 6.44 2.52 7.11
CA LEU A 26 5.57 3.67 7.38
C LEU A 26 5.53 3.99 8.89
N PRO A 27 5.46 5.28 9.26
CA PRO A 27 5.12 5.70 10.62
C PRO A 27 3.80 5.07 11.09
N LEU A 28 3.68 4.80 12.39
CA LEU A 28 2.48 4.17 12.95
C LEU A 28 1.19 4.98 12.70
N MET A 29 1.30 6.31 12.73
CA MET A 29 0.17 7.21 12.46
C MET A 29 -0.31 7.10 11.01
N ASP A 30 0.61 7.04 10.05
CA ASP A 30 0.27 6.91 8.63
C ASP A 30 -0.38 5.54 8.34
N ARG A 31 0.07 4.48 9.02
CA ARG A 31 -0.60 3.17 8.98
C ARG A 31 -2.03 3.22 9.51
N ALA A 32 -2.26 3.92 10.61
CA ALA A 32 -3.60 4.05 11.19
C ALA A 32 -4.53 4.86 10.28
N ALA A 33 -4.05 5.98 9.73
CA ALA A 33 -4.79 6.82 8.78
C ALA A 33 -5.15 6.03 7.51
N LEU A 34 -4.20 5.28 6.96
CA LEU A 34 -4.44 4.44 5.78
C LEU A 34 -5.51 3.37 6.06
N ARG A 35 -5.44 2.68 7.21
CA ARG A 35 -6.47 1.70 7.61
C ARG A 35 -7.86 2.32 7.71
N LEU A 36 -7.96 3.50 8.35
CA LEU A 36 -9.24 4.20 8.46
C LEU A 36 -9.81 4.55 7.07
N HIS A 37 -8.96 5.08 6.18
CA HIS A 37 -9.38 5.43 4.81
C HIS A 37 -9.85 4.21 4.01
N LEU A 38 -9.20 3.06 4.16
CA LEU A 38 -9.60 1.81 3.53
C LEU A 38 -10.98 1.30 4.00
N VAL A 39 -11.38 1.60 5.24
CA VAL A 39 -12.71 1.23 5.75
C VAL A 39 -13.80 2.16 5.20
N ILE A 40 -13.50 3.45 4.99
CA ILE A 40 -14.47 4.47 4.57
C ILE A 40 -14.61 4.52 3.04
N CYS A 41 -13.52 4.31 2.30
CA CYS A 41 -13.50 4.41 0.84
C CYS A 41 -13.76 3.06 0.18
N LYS A 42 -14.67 3.03 -0.81
CA LYS A 42 -14.97 1.81 -1.58
C LYS A 42 -13.92 1.47 -2.64
N ALA A 43 -13.21 2.46 -3.19
CA ALA A 43 -12.29 2.25 -4.31
C ALA A 43 -10.89 1.80 -3.85
N CYS A 44 -10.38 2.38 -2.77
CA CYS A 44 -9.01 2.14 -2.29
C CYS A 44 -8.73 0.67 -1.89
N PRO A 45 -9.65 -0.10 -1.28
CA PRO A 45 -9.43 -1.53 -1.01
C PRO A 45 -9.24 -2.38 -2.29
N ARG A 46 -9.92 -2.01 -3.38
CA ARG A 46 -9.75 -2.68 -4.68
C ARG A 46 -8.36 -2.42 -5.24
N PHE A 47 -7.87 -1.19 -5.13
CA PHE A 47 -6.52 -0.83 -5.52
C PHE A 47 -5.46 -1.56 -4.68
N GLU A 48 -5.64 -1.66 -3.35
CA GLU A 48 -4.73 -2.43 -2.49
C GLU A 48 -4.66 -3.90 -2.92
N SER A 49 -5.80 -4.50 -3.26
CA SER A 49 -5.86 -5.88 -3.74
C SER A 49 -5.10 -6.06 -5.06
N GLN A 50 -5.22 -5.11 -6.00
CA GLN A 50 -4.46 -5.12 -7.26
C GLN A 50 -2.94 -5.04 -7.00
N LEU A 51 -2.53 -4.15 -6.09
CA LEU A 51 -1.13 -3.99 -5.72
C LEU A 51 -0.56 -5.28 -5.10
N LEU A 52 -1.31 -5.92 -4.20
CA LEU A 52 -0.91 -7.20 -3.60
C LEU A 52 -0.77 -8.33 -4.63
N THR A 53 -1.67 -8.39 -5.61
CA THR A 53 -1.58 -9.36 -6.72
C THR A 53 -0.29 -9.16 -7.52
N MET A 54 0.02 -7.91 -7.91
CA MET A 54 1.27 -7.61 -8.63
C MET A 54 2.51 -7.98 -7.80
N ARG A 55 2.49 -7.68 -6.50
CA ARG A 55 3.56 -8.02 -5.57
C ARG A 55 3.80 -9.52 -5.47
N HIS A 56 2.73 -10.31 -5.32
CA HIS A 56 2.83 -11.75 -5.23
C HIS A 56 3.38 -12.37 -6.52
N ALA A 57 2.94 -11.90 -7.68
CA ALA A 57 3.46 -12.35 -8.97
C ALA A 57 4.98 -12.05 -9.10
N MET A 58 5.42 -10.83 -8.76
CA MET A 58 6.85 -10.47 -8.79
C MET A 58 7.69 -11.25 -7.78
N LYS A 59 7.14 -11.54 -6.60
CA LYS A 59 7.82 -12.37 -5.59
C LYS A 59 7.99 -13.80 -6.08
N GLN A 60 6.95 -14.37 -6.69
CA GLN A 60 7.01 -15.70 -7.28
C GLN A 60 8.03 -15.76 -8.42
N TRP A 61 8.03 -14.77 -9.31
CA TRP A 61 9.01 -14.68 -10.41
C TRP A 61 10.45 -14.69 -9.90
N ARG A 62 10.78 -13.89 -8.88
CA ARG A 62 12.14 -13.90 -8.29
C ARG A 62 12.52 -15.27 -7.73
N GLY A 63 11.59 -15.95 -7.06
CA GLY A 63 11.82 -17.31 -6.58
C GLY A 63 12.04 -18.34 -7.69
N TYR A 64 11.50 -18.12 -8.89
CA TYR A 64 11.82 -18.96 -10.06
C TYR A 64 13.23 -18.70 -10.58
N VAL A 65 13.67 -17.43 -10.66
CA VAL A 65 15.02 -17.09 -11.12
C VAL A 65 16.10 -17.64 -10.19
N ASP A 66 15.88 -17.60 -8.88
CA ASP A 66 16.85 -18.10 -7.90
C ASP A 66 16.86 -19.65 -7.78
N GLY A 67 15.89 -20.35 -8.38
CA GLY A 67 15.72 -21.80 -8.29
C GLY A 67 16.10 -22.59 -9.56
N ASP A 68 16.58 -21.90 -10.60
CA ASP A 68 17.05 -22.49 -11.87
C ASP A 68 18.60 -22.55 -11.94
N ASP A 69 19.27 -22.48 -10.77
CA ASP A 69 20.69 -22.80 -10.55
C ASP A 69 20.86 -24.23 -9.99
#